data_AF-A0A9P7GK52-F1
#
_entry.id   AF-A0A9P7GK52-F1
#
_cell.length_a   1.000
_cell.length_b   1.000
_cell.length_c   1.000
_cell.angle_alpha   90.00
_cell.angle_beta   90.00
_cell.angle_gamma   90.00
#
_symmetry.space_group_name_H-M   'P 1'
#
loop_
_entity.id
_entity.type
_entity.pdbx_description
1 polymer ?
#
loop_
_entity_poly.entity_id
_entity_poly.type
_entity_poly.pdbx_seq_one_letter_code
_entity_poly.pdbx_strand_id
1 'polypeptide(L)'
;MLVLYETAMGYCLFKVSDEAKIESGDLWKEFQTPEQASKLLKLKALHRFTSTATAVEDITALQNGKLGKGLKQFLTDEVIGKGKGKESLLVIDPHLSRSISKKLSISVSATEAQSELWHGIRSQLSALLQGLDPKDLATMSLGLSHSLSR
;
A
#
# COMPACT_ATOMS: atom_id res chain seq x y z
N MET A 1 -8.02 2.88 -10.95
CA MET A 1 -7.37 1.92 -10.05
C MET A 1 -6.68 2.63 -8.89
N LEU A 2 -6.71 2.01 -7.72
CA LEU A 2 -5.97 2.36 -6.50
C LEU A 2 -4.99 1.23 -6.17
N VAL A 3 -3.89 1.55 -5.50
CA VAL A 3 -2.89 0.57 -5.05
C VAL A 3 -2.74 0.72 -3.54
N LEU A 4 -2.95 -0.36 -2.80
CA LEU A 4 -2.64 -0.45 -1.38
C LEU A 4 -1.19 -0.90 -1.22
N TYR A 5 -0.43 -0.16 -0.42
CA TYR A 5 0.95 -0.49 -0.09
C TYR A 5 1.16 -0.36 1.42
N GLU A 6 1.64 -1.43 2.05
CA GLU A 6 1.98 -1.48 3.46
C GLU A 6 3.44 -1.08 3.73
N THR A 7 3.64 -0.37 4.84
CA THR A 7 4.95 0.07 5.31
C THR A 7 5.04 -0.10 6.83
N ALA A 8 6.24 0.01 7.39
CA ALA A 8 6.41 0.03 8.85
C ALA A 8 5.71 1.23 9.53
N MET A 9 5.45 2.30 8.77
CA MET A 9 4.70 3.47 9.27
C MET A 9 3.18 3.23 9.26
N GLY A 10 2.68 2.38 8.37
CA GLY A 10 1.25 2.18 8.15
C GLY A 10 0.88 1.93 6.69
N TYR A 11 -0.38 2.19 6.34
CA TYR A 11 -0.94 1.91 5.03
C TYR A 11 -0.95 3.13 4.13
N CYS A 12 -0.44 2.96 2.92
CA CYS A 12 -0.44 3.96 1.87
C CYS A 12 -1.46 3.56 0.81
N LEU A 13 -2.29 4.51 0.40
CA LEU A 13 -3.20 4.33 -0.72
C LEU A 13 -2.77 5.26 -1.85
N PHE A 14 -2.29 4.67 -2.94
CA PHE A 14 -1.87 5.40 -4.13
C PHE A 14 -2.97 5.38 -5.19
N LYS A 15 -3.14 6.49 -5.89
CA LYS A 15 -3.96 6.61 -7.08
C LYS A 15 -3.05 6.48 -8.30
N VAL A 16 -3.39 5.55 -9.19
CA VAL A 16 -2.70 5.39 -10.47
C VAL A 16 -3.27 6.39 -11.48
N SER A 17 -2.38 7.14 -12.13
CA SER A 17 -2.75 8.11 -13.17
C SER A 17 -2.97 7.46 -14.53
N ASP A 18 -2.20 6.41 -14.86
CA ASP A 18 -2.24 5.71 -16.14
C ASP A 18 -2.17 4.20 -15.91
N GLU A 19 -3.31 3.53 -16.07
CA GLU A 19 -3.44 2.09 -15.80
C GLU A 19 -2.75 1.23 -16.88
N ALA A 20 -2.67 1.71 -18.12
CA ALA A 20 -2.04 0.98 -19.22
C ALA A 20 -0.53 0.80 -18.99
N LYS A 21 0.10 1.74 -18.29
CA LYS A 21 1.52 1.63 -17.90
C LYS A 21 1.78 0.52 -16.88
N ILE A 22 0.81 0.20 -16.04
CA ILE A 22 0.95 -0.86 -15.02
C ILE A 22 1.05 -2.25 -15.66
N GLU A 23 0.45 -2.43 -16.84
CA GLU A 23 0.49 -3.68 -17.60
C GLU A 23 1.64 -3.72 -18.62
N SER A 24 2.42 -2.65 -18.73
CA SER A 24 3.55 -2.57 -19.65
C SER A 24 4.76 -3.34 -19.12
N GLY A 25 5.44 -4.10 -19.99
CA GLY A 25 6.72 -4.75 -19.66
C GLY A 25 7.88 -3.80 -19.40
N ASP A 26 7.67 -2.49 -19.55
CA ASP A 26 8.65 -1.43 -19.31
C ASP A 26 8.31 -0.59 -18.07
N LEU A 27 7.44 -1.07 -17.18
CA LEU A 27 6.97 -0.33 -15.99
C LEU A 27 8.12 0.23 -15.14
N TRP A 28 9.24 -0.49 -15.04
CA TRP A 28 10.44 -0.07 -14.31
C TRP A 28 10.96 1.33 -14.73
N LYS A 29 10.74 1.75 -15.98
CA LYS A 29 11.15 3.08 -16.49
C LYS A 29 10.44 4.22 -15.77
N GLU A 30 9.21 4.00 -15.31
CA GLU A 30 8.44 4.99 -14.57
C GLU A 30 8.96 5.21 -13.14
N PHE A 31 9.83 4.32 -12.64
CA PHE A 31 10.41 4.39 -11.30
C PHE A 31 11.90 4.76 -11.29
N GLN A 32 12.48 5.15 -12.44
CA GLN A 32 13.87 5.58 -12.51
C GLN A 32 14.12 6.91 -11.79
N THR A 33 13.12 7.80 -11.77
CA THR A 33 13.20 9.11 -11.12
C THR A 33 12.00 9.38 -10.21
N PRO A 34 12.17 10.14 -9.12
CA PRO A 34 11.07 10.58 -8.26
C PRO A 34 9.94 11.27 -9.02
N GLU A 35 10.28 12.07 -10.04
CA GLU A 35 9.33 12.85 -10.82
C GLU A 35 8.45 11.96 -11.70
N GLN A 36 9.03 10.92 -12.32
CA GLN A 36 8.27 9.95 -13.10
C GLN A 36 7.35 9.13 -12.19
N ALA A 37 7.88 8.66 -11.06
CA ALA A 37 7.09 7.87 -10.12
C ALA A 37 5.90 8.66 -9.58
N SER A 38 6.11 9.94 -9.24
CA SER A 38 5.06 10.84 -8.74
C SER A 38 4.03 11.23 -9.81
N LYS A 39 4.38 11.13 -11.11
CA LYS A 39 3.42 11.29 -12.21
C LYS A 39 2.52 10.07 -12.33
N LEU A 40 3.10 8.86 -12.24
CA LEU A 40 2.35 7.60 -12.34
C LEU A 40 1.50 7.35 -11.09
N LEU A 41 2.07 7.54 -9.90
CA LEU A 41 1.45 7.26 -8.61
C LEU A 41 1.36 8.53 -7.76
N LYS A 42 0.13 8.86 -7.35
CA LYS A 42 -0.12 9.96 -6.42
C LYS A 42 -0.60 9.41 -5.09
N LEU A 43 -0.02 9.87 -3.99
CA LEU A 43 -0.51 9.53 -2.66
C LEU A 43 -1.92 10.10 -2.48
N LYS A 44 -2.92 9.23 -2.35
CA LYS A 44 -4.32 9.61 -2.10
C LYS A 44 -4.58 9.74 -0.61
N ALA A 45 -4.11 8.77 0.17
CA ALA A 45 -4.28 8.75 1.61
C ALA A 45 -3.18 7.94 2.30
N LEU A 46 -2.90 8.28 3.56
CA LEU A 46 -1.94 7.60 4.41
C LEU A 46 -2.57 7.37 5.78
N HIS A 47 -2.62 6.12 6.22
CA HIS A 47 -2.97 5.76 7.59
C HIS A 47 -1.70 5.40 8.34
N ARG A 48 -1.33 6.22 9.33
CA ARG A 48 -0.17 5.95 10.19
C ARG A 48 -0.60 5.13 11.39
N PHE A 49 0.21 4.14 11.77
CA PHE A 49 0.05 3.46 13.04
C PHE A 49 0.28 4.45 14.19
N THR A 50 -0.54 4.36 15.22
CA THR A 50 -0.47 5.26 16.38
C THR A 50 0.52 4.77 17.44
N SER A 51 0.89 3.49 17.41
CA SER A 51 1.85 2.87 18.31
C SER A 51 2.49 1.62 17.70
N THR A 52 3.61 1.18 18.26
CA THR A 52 4.25 -0.09 17.87
C THR A 52 3.32 -1.29 18.09
N ALA A 53 2.53 -1.29 19.17
CA ALA A 53 1.57 -2.36 19.44
C ALA A 53 0.51 -2.48 18.34
N THR A 54 -0.06 -1.35 17.90
CA THR A 54 -1.00 -1.34 16.78
C THR A 54 -0.34 -1.76 15.48
N ALA A 55 0.91 -1.36 15.23
CA ALA A 55 1.65 -1.77 14.04
C ALA A 55 1.87 -3.29 14.01
N VAL A 56 2.27 -3.89 15.12
CA VAL A 56 2.48 -5.34 15.25
C VAL A 56 1.18 -6.09 15.03
N GLU A 57 0.09 -5.68 15.67
CA GLU A 57 -1.23 -6.33 15.51
C GLU A 57 -1.67 -6.33 14.04
N ASP A 58 -1.62 -5.15 13.40
CA ASP A 58 -2.11 -4.97 12.04
C ASP A 58 -1.21 -5.68 11.00
N ILE A 59 0.11 -5.62 11.14
CA ILE A 59 1.05 -6.33 10.26
C ILE A 59 0.96 -7.86 10.46
N THR A 60 0.74 -8.33 11.69
CA THR A 60 0.49 -9.76 11.95
C THR A 60 -0.81 -10.22 11.28
N ALA A 61 -1.86 -9.38 11.31
CA ALA A 61 -3.11 -9.68 10.61
C ALA A 61 -2.88 -9.78 9.09
N LEU A 62 -2.12 -8.84 8.50
CA LEU A 62 -1.75 -8.85 7.08
C LEU A 62 -0.99 -10.11 6.69
N GLN A 63 0.02 -10.53 7.46
CA GLN A 63 0.81 -11.75 7.20
C GLN A 63 -0.06 -13.02 7.16
N ASN A 64 -1.20 -13.00 7.85
CA ASN A 64 -2.18 -14.08 7.84
C ASN A 64 -3.33 -13.86 6.82
N GLY A 65 -3.20 -12.88 5.92
CA GLY A 65 -4.21 -12.53 4.92
C GLY A 65 -5.52 -11.97 5.51
N LYS A 66 -5.48 -11.48 6.75
CA LYS A 66 -6.65 -10.96 7.48
C LYS A 66 -6.68 -9.43 7.44
N LEU A 67 -7.88 -8.86 7.34
CA LEU A 67 -8.07 -7.43 7.60
C LEU A 67 -8.02 -7.15 9.11
N GLY A 68 -6.97 -6.44 9.52
CA GLY A 68 -6.91 -5.77 10.81
C GLY A 68 -7.96 -4.65 10.93
N LYS A 69 -8.21 -4.19 12.16
CA LYS A 69 -9.20 -3.14 12.43
C LYS A 69 -8.80 -1.82 11.75
N GLY A 70 -7.52 -1.46 11.82
CA GLY A 70 -6.98 -0.25 11.21
C GLY A 70 -7.18 -0.24 9.69
N LEU A 71 -6.76 -1.32 9.02
CA LEU A 71 -6.93 -1.45 7.57
C LEU A 71 -8.41 -1.42 7.14
N LYS A 72 -9.28 -2.12 7.88
CA LYS A 72 -10.72 -2.14 7.56
C LYS A 72 -11.32 -0.75 7.62
N GLN A 73 -11.03 0.02 8.66
CA GLN A 73 -11.51 1.38 8.81
C GLN A 73 -10.97 2.26 7.67
N PHE A 74 -9.66 2.20 7.44
CA PHE A 74 -8.99 2.99 6.40
C PHE A 74 -9.59 2.77 5.00
N LEU A 75 -9.78 1.52 4.58
CA LEU A 75 -10.38 1.21 3.28
C LEU A 75 -11.85 1.63 3.20
N THR A 76 -12.60 1.51 4.31
CA THR A 76 -13.99 1.95 4.36
C THR A 76 -14.09 3.46 4.13
N ASP A 77 -13.26 4.25 4.81
CA ASP A 77 -13.31 5.71 4.71
C ASP A 77 -12.83 6.21 3.34
N GLU A 78 -11.69 5.69 2.85
CA GLU A 78 -11.02 6.23 1.66
C GLU A 78 -11.56 5.66 0.33
N VAL A 79 -12.00 4.40 0.32
CA VAL A 79 -12.45 3.72 -0.92
C VAL A 79 -13.97 3.74 -1.02
N ILE A 80 -14.68 3.39 0.05
CA ILE A 80 -16.15 3.32 0.04
C ILE A 80 -16.76 4.70 0.28
N GLY A 81 -16.36 5.37 1.36
CA GLY A 81 -16.88 6.69 1.74
C GLY A 81 -16.52 7.76 0.71
N LYS A 82 -15.23 8.07 0.59
CA LYS A 82 -14.73 9.12 -0.31
C LYS A 82 -14.71 8.70 -1.79
N GLY A 83 -14.29 7.47 -2.07
CA GLY A 83 -14.18 6.94 -3.44
C GLY A 83 -15.50 6.40 -4.04
N LYS A 84 -16.58 6.37 -3.25
CA LYS A 84 -17.89 5.82 -3.64
C LYS A 84 -17.85 4.36 -4.14
N GLY A 85 -16.81 3.60 -3.79
CA GLY A 85 -16.66 2.19 -4.15
C GLY A 85 -16.48 1.89 -5.64
N LYS A 86 -16.28 2.90 -6.50
CA LYS A 86 -16.17 2.72 -7.96
C LYS A 86 -14.77 2.35 -8.43
N GLU A 87 -13.77 2.54 -7.58
CA GLU A 87 -12.37 2.33 -7.93
C GLU A 87 -11.96 0.89 -7.65
N SER A 88 -11.32 0.24 -8.62
CA SER A 88 -10.62 -1.03 -8.40
C SER A 88 -9.43 -0.83 -7.45
N LEU A 89 -9.20 -1.78 -6.55
CA LEU A 89 -8.08 -1.81 -5.63
C LEU A 89 -7.09 -2.92 -6.03
N LEU A 90 -5.81 -2.60 -5.99
CA LEU A 90 -4.74 -3.55 -6.19
C LEU A 90 -3.99 -3.78 -4.87
N VAL A 91 -3.74 -5.05 -4.56
CA VAL A 91 -2.98 -5.48 -3.37
C VAL A 91 -1.94 -6.53 -3.75
N ILE A 92 -0.88 -6.66 -2.94
CA ILE A 92 0.21 -7.61 -3.24
C ILE A 92 -0.19 -9.06 -2.99
N ASP A 93 -0.98 -9.31 -1.94
CA ASP A 93 -1.33 -10.64 -1.47
C ASP A 93 -2.73 -11.07 -1.95
N PRO A 94 -2.84 -12.18 -2.70
CA PRO A 94 -4.12 -12.77 -3.10
C PRO A 94 -5.04 -13.16 -1.93
N HIS A 95 -4.50 -13.58 -0.78
CA HIS A 95 -5.30 -13.91 0.40
C HIS A 95 -5.95 -12.67 1.00
N LEU A 96 -5.18 -11.58 1.12
CA LEU A 96 -5.71 -10.28 1.52
C LEU A 96 -6.78 -9.77 0.55
N SER A 97 -6.57 -9.91 -0.76
CA SER A 97 -7.55 -9.56 -1.80
C SER A 97 -8.90 -10.24 -1.55
N ARG A 98 -8.91 -11.56 -1.33
CA ARG A 98 -10.14 -12.32 -1.02
C ARG A 98 -10.82 -11.80 0.25
N SER A 99 -10.04 -11.55 1.29
CA SER A 99 -10.57 -11.03 2.55
C SER A 99 -11.19 -9.64 2.40
N ILE A 100 -10.56 -8.75 1.61
CA ILE A 100 -11.07 -7.40 1.34
C ILE A 100 -12.37 -7.48 0.54
N SER A 101 -12.38 -8.22 -0.56
CA SER A 101 -13.55 -8.44 -1.41
C SER A 101 -14.75 -8.94 -0.58
N LYS A 102 -14.55 -10.00 0.21
CA LYS A 102 -15.62 -10.62 1.01
C LYS A 102 -16.18 -9.71 2.10
N LYS A 103 -15.33 -8.92 2.77
CA LYS A 103 -15.74 -8.12 3.93
C LYS A 103 -16.22 -6.71 3.58
N LEU A 104 -15.72 -6.13 2.49
CA LEU A 104 -15.93 -4.73 2.14
C LEU A 104 -16.62 -4.55 0.77
N SER A 105 -16.84 -5.62 0.00
CA SER A 105 -17.44 -5.57 -1.33
C SER A 105 -16.72 -4.62 -2.30
N ILE A 106 -15.41 -4.44 -2.10
CA ILE A 106 -14.55 -3.64 -2.97
C ILE A 106 -14.08 -4.54 -4.13
N SER A 107 -14.09 -4.01 -5.36
CA SER A 107 -13.44 -4.66 -6.49
C SER A 107 -11.92 -4.65 -6.25
N VAL A 108 -11.36 -5.81 -5.91
CA VAL A 108 -9.95 -5.94 -5.55
C VAL A 108 -9.30 -7.07 -6.35
N SER A 109 -8.07 -6.84 -6.78
CA SER A 109 -7.25 -7.79 -7.52
C SER A 109 -5.87 -7.90 -6.89
N ALA A 110 -5.24 -9.06 -7.06
CA ALA A 110 -3.84 -9.30 -6.76
C ALA A 110 -3.27 -10.07 -7.94
N THR A 111 -2.16 -9.61 -8.51
CA THR A 111 -1.52 -10.27 -9.65
C THR A 111 -0.01 -10.25 -9.50
N GLU A 112 0.62 -11.39 -9.72
CA GLU A 112 2.07 -11.55 -9.68
C GLU A 112 2.77 -10.78 -10.81
N ALA A 113 2.05 -10.57 -11.93
CA ALA A 113 2.53 -9.80 -13.08
C ALA A 113 2.84 -8.34 -12.74
N GLN A 114 2.40 -7.84 -11.58
CA GLN A 114 2.61 -6.47 -11.14
C GLN A 114 3.64 -6.37 -10.01
N SER A 115 4.41 -7.43 -9.71
CA SER A 115 5.48 -7.39 -8.70
C SER A 115 6.49 -6.25 -8.91
N GLU A 116 6.73 -5.83 -10.16
CA GLU A 116 7.54 -4.66 -10.50
C GLU A 116 6.97 -3.35 -9.92
N LEU A 117 5.64 -3.22 -9.83
CA LEU A 117 4.99 -2.06 -9.22
C LEU A 117 5.39 -1.91 -7.76
N TRP A 118 5.41 -3.01 -6.99
CA TRP A 118 5.84 -2.96 -5.58
C TRP A 118 7.32 -2.67 -5.45
N HIS A 119 8.17 -3.18 -6.35
CA HIS A 119 9.60 -2.83 -6.38
C HIS A 119 9.80 -1.34 -6.66
N GLY A 120 9.07 -0.80 -7.64
CA GLY A 120 9.10 0.62 -8.00
C GLY A 120 8.61 1.53 -6.88
N ILE A 121 7.47 1.18 -6.25
CA ILE A 121 6.98 1.93 -5.09
C ILE A 121 8.01 1.92 -3.96
N ARG A 122 8.64 0.78 -3.69
CA ARG A 122 9.68 0.66 -2.66
C ARG A 122 10.89 1.53 -2.95
N SER A 123 11.38 1.55 -4.19
CA SER A 123 12.58 2.33 -4.57
C SER A 123 12.33 3.84 -4.52
N GLN A 124 11.10 4.28 -4.74
CA GLN A 124 10.71 5.70 -4.75
C GLN A 124 9.87 6.10 -3.52
N LEU A 125 9.82 5.27 -2.48
CA LEU A 125 8.86 5.40 -1.38
C LEU A 125 8.98 6.76 -0.65
N SER A 126 10.20 7.21 -0.35
CA SER A 126 10.42 8.51 0.30
C SER A 126 9.90 9.69 -0.53
N ALA A 127 10.05 9.63 -1.86
CA ALA A 127 9.52 10.64 -2.76
C ALA A 127 7.98 10.59 -2.84
N LEU A 128 7.42 9.38 -2.99
CA LEU A 128 5.98 9.15 -3.06
C LEU A 128 5.24 9.54 -1.76
N LEU A 129 5.93 9.49 -0.63
CA LEU A 129 5.44 9.93 0.68
C LEU A 129 5.74 11.41 0.99
N GLN A 130 5.97 12.22 -0.04
CA GLN A 130 6.17 13.68 0.06
C GLN A 130 7.38 14.07 0.93
N GLY A 131 8.50 13.38 0.75
CA GLY A 131 9.77 13.74 1.40
C GLY A 131 9.93 13.16 2.80
N LEU A 132 9.36 11.98 3.06
CA LEU A 132 9.65 11.22 4.27
C LEU A 132 11.15 10.94 4.36
N ASP A 133 11.78 11.31 5.48
CA ASP A 133 13.20 11.01 5.70
C ASP A 133 13.40 9.48 5.67
N PRO A 134 14.26 8.95 4.79
CA PRO A 134 14.58 7.54 4.75
C PRO A 134 15.04 6.98 6.11
N LYS A 135 15.67 7.81 6.95
CA LYS A 135 16.12 7.42 8.29
C LYS A 135 14.95 7.14 9.22
N ASP A 136 13.90 7.96 9.18
CA ASP A 136 12.71 7.75 10.01
C ASP A 136 12.03 6.43 9.63
N LEU A 137 11.92 6.16 8.33
CA LEU A 137 11.36 4.90 7.85
C LEU A 137 12.21 3.70 8.29
N ALA A 138 13.54 3.81 8.22
CA ALA A 138 14.45 2.77 8.67
C ALA A 138 14.34 2.51 10.18
N THR A 139 14.24 3.57 11.00
CA THR A 139 14.05 3.47 12.45
C THR A 139 12.71 2.81 12.80
N MET A 140 11.62 3.19 12.13
CA MET A 140 10.31 2.55 12.32
C MET A 140 10.34 1.07 11.92
N SER A 141 11.00 0.76 10.80
CA SER A 141 11.14 -0.61 10.32
C SER A 141 11.92 -1.47 11.31
N LEU A 142 13.04 -0.97 11.85
CA LEU A 142 13.83 -1.68 12.86
C LEU A 142 13.03 -1.96 14.14
N GLY A 143 12.30 -0.95 14.64
CA GLY A 143 11.46 -1.10 15.83
C GLY A 143 10.37 -2.15 15.64
N LEU A 144 9.67 -2.11 14.51
CA LEU A 144 8.64 -3.08 14.16
C LEU A 144 9.21 -4.49 14.00
N SER A 145 10.34 -4.65 13.29
CA SER A 145 10.99 -5.95 13.11
C SER A 145 11.37 -6.61 14.43
N HIS A 146 11.93 -5.85 15.38
CA HIS A 146 12.24 -6.39 16.72
C HIS A 146 11.00 -6.81 17.51
N SER A 147 9.87 -6.12 17.31
CA SER A 147 8.62 -6.50 17.98
C SER A 147 7.96 -7.72 17.33
N LEU A 148 8.07 -7.88 16.00
CA LEU A 148 7.54 -9.04 15.28
C LEU A 148 8.37 -10.31 15.47
N SER A 149 9.66 -10.19 15.76
CA SER A 149 10.56 -11.34 15.95
C SER A 149 10.50 -11.96 17.34
N ARG A 150 9.78 -11.36 18.28
CA ARG A 150 9.66 -11.83 19.67
C ARG A 150 8.46 -12.74 19.82
#